data_AF-A0AAJ1QLM3-F1
#
_entry.id   AF-A0AAJ1QLM3-F1
#
_cell.length_a   1.000
_cell.length_b   1.000
_cell.length_c   1.000
_cell.angle_alpha   90.00
_cell.angle_beta   90.00
_cell.angle_gamma   90.00
#
_symmetry.space_group_name_H-M   'P 1'
#
loop_
_entity.id
_entity.type
_entity.pdbx_description
1 polymer ?
#
loop_
_entity_poly.entity_id
_entity_poly.type
_entity_poly.pdbx_seq_one_letter_code
_entity_poly.pdbx_strand_id
1 'polypeptide(L)'
;MESIFEEFEDMDFDEYKLNELTAGDILDAEANLNINLPKEYIELLKIQNGGYLKYNALPVSFKNSYADDHIAVDFLFGIKENEEIYKSKYLLNEWGIKEKDFVTISGEGHTWLVLDYRKNKDEPEITFIDTEENKTSVIFKTFNEMIENLYEPPTEDLSVYIGGYELSVERAKELCKSKDTEETLDGISIWGCSYKDLTELASTLIMILETNSDKYIQESASQNLVQLITGEFVTDEIIIKKALLILGSVEDSEINSDIKYSHKLLLDFINRN
;
A
#
# COMPACT_ATOMS: atom_id res chain seq x y z
N MET A 1 -13.98 -14.55 -23.36
CA MET A 1 -13.38 -15.25 -22.19
C MET A 1 -11.88 -15.03 -22.26
N GLU A 2 -11.45 -13.77 -22.32
CA GLU A 2 -10.08 -13.37 -22.68
C GLU A 2 -9.62 -12.13 -21.88
N SER A 3 -10.27 -11.81 -20.74
CA SER A 3 -10.11 -10.50 -20.07
C SER A 3 -9.82 -10.55 -18.56
N ILE A 4 -9.96 -11.71 -17.89
CA ILE A 4 -9.90 -11.79 -16.42
C ILE A 4 -8.44 -11.88 -15.91
N PHE A 5 -7.48 -12.22 -16.78
CA PHE A 5 -6.06 -12.33 -16.42
C PHE A 5 -5.33 -10.98 -16.35
N GLU A 6 -5.97 -9.87 -16.72
CA GLU A 6 -5.38 -8.53 -16.65
C GLU A 6 -5.86 -7.73 -15.42
N GLU A 7 -6.54 -8.36 -14.46
CA GLU A 7 -7.14 -7.63 -13.34
C GLU A 7 -6.13 -7.28 -12.24
N PHE A 8 -5.02 -8.01 -12.12
CA PHE A 8 -3.97 -7.77 -11.12
C PHE A 8 -2.74 -7.10 -11.73
N GLU A 9 -2.09 -6.24 -10.93
CA GLU A 9 -0.79 -5.67 -11.28
C GLU A 9 0.32 -6.73 -11.24
N ASP A 10 1.22 -6.67 -12.23
CA ASP A 10 2.40 -7.54 -12.27
C ASP A 10 3.56 -6.86 -11.53
N MET A 11 3.64 -7.11 -10.22
CA MET A 11 4.68 -6.54 -9.34
C MET A 11 5.57 -7.62 -8.74
N ASP A 12 6.87 -7.30 -8.59
CA ASP A 12 7.86 -8.18 -7.96
C ASP A 12 7.54 -8.49 -6.48
N PHE A 13 6.87 -7.55 -5.79
CA PHE A 13 6.41 -7.71 -4.41
C PHE A 13 5.00 -7.16 -4.24
N ASP A 14 4.10 -7.99 -3.72
CA ASP A 14 2.71 -7.66 -3.43
C ASP A 14 2.36 -8.22 -2.05
N GLU A 15 2.19 -7.35 -1.06
CA GLU A 15 1.91 -7.75 0.33
C GLU A 15 0.50 -8.31 0.54
N TYR A 16 -0.44 -7.99 -0.36
CA TYR A 16 -1.81 -8.48 -0.32
C TYR A 16 -1.99 -9.78 -1.10
N LYS A 17 -0.96 -10.19 -1.87
CA LYS A 17 -0.95 -11.46 -2.58
C LYS A 17 -0.62 -12.61 -1.65
N LEU A 18 -1.60 -13.50 -1.49
CA LEU A 18 -1.47 -14.69 -0.67
C LEU A 18 -1.08 -15.92 -1.48
N ASN A 19 -0.73 -16.99 -0.76
CA ASN A 19 -0.58 -18.32 -1.33
C ASN A 19 -1.87 -18.78 -2.04
N GLU A 20 -1.71 -19.71 -3.00
CA GLU A 20 -2.80 -20.23 -3.83
C GLU A 20 -4.06 -20.60 -3.03
N LEU A 21 -5.20 -20.21 -3.58
CA LEU A 21 -6.51 -20.46 -3.00
C LEU A 21 -6.92 -21.93 -3.19
N THR A 22 -7.27 -22.61 -2.11
CA THR A 22 -7.77 -23.98 -2.15
C THR A 22 -9.27 -24.04 -1.86
N ALA A 23 -9.91 -25.16 -2.23
CA ALA A 23 -11.31 -25.39 -1.88
C ALA A 23 -11.54 -25.46 -0.35
N GLY A 24 -10.53 -25.88 0.42
CA GLY A 24 -10.60 -25.89 1.88
C GLY A 24 -10.69 -24.49 2.46
N ASP A 25 -9.83 -23.58 1.97
CA ASP A 25 -9.82 -22.18 2.43
C ASP A 25 -11.19 -21.50 2.21
N ILE A 26 -11.81 -21.74 1.05
CA ILE A 26 -13.14 -21.18 0.72
C ILE A 26 -14.20 -21.69 1.71
N LEU A 27 -14.26 -23.01 1.91
CA LEU A 27 -15.24 -23.62 2.81
C LEU A 27 -15.06 -23.14 4.26
N ASP A 28 -13.81 -23.03 4.70
CA ASP A 28 -13.50 -22.57 6.06
C ASP A 28 -13.85 -21.09 6.25
N ALA A 29 -13.60 -20.24 5.24
CA ALA A 29 -13.96 -18.83 5.27
C ALA A 29 -15.49 -18.63 5.31
N GLU A 30 -16.23 -19.29 4.42
CA GLU A 30 -17.69 -19.23 4.39
C GLU A 30 -18.32 -19.73 5.69
N ALA A 31 -17.79 -20.82 6.26
CA ALA A 31 -18.23 -21.35 7.54
C ALA A 31 -17.93 -20.40 8.71
N ASN A 32 -16.75 -19.77 8.71
CA ASN A 32 -16.33 -18.82 9.75
C ASN A 32 -17.20 -17.55 9.73
N LEU A 33 -17.43 -17.00 8.54
CA LEU A 33 -18.21 -15.78 8.33
C LEU A 33 -19.72 -16.04 8.33
N ASN A 34 -20.14 -17.30 8.20
CA ASN A 34 -21.53 -17.73 8.10
C ASN A 34 -22.28 -17.04 6.94
N ILE A 35 -21.65 -16.99 5.77
CA ILE A 35 -22.14 -16.43 4.50
C ILE A 35 -21.69 -17.32 3.33
N ASN A 36 -22.27 -17.09 2.15
CA ASN A 36 -21.73 -17.60 0.89
C ASN A 36 -21.01 -16.45 0.20
N LEU A 37 -19.75 -16.65 -0.20
CA LEU A 37 -19.00 -15.63 -0.93
C LEU A 37 -19.48 -15.56 -2.39
N PRO A 38 -19.43 -14.38 -3.04
CA PRO A 38 -19.77 -14.25 -4.44
C PRO A 38 -18.94 -15.21 -5.30
N LYS A 39 -19.60 -15.91 -6.23
CA LYS A 39 -18.96 -16.88 -7.11
C LYS A 39 -17.83 -16.23 -7.92
N GLU A 40 -18.09 -15.02 -8.41
CA GLU A 40 -17.18 -14.22 -9.23
C GLU A 40 -15.95 -13.77 -8.43
N TYR A 41 -16.12 -13.45 -7.14
CA TYR A 41 -15.00 -13.15 -6.24
C TYR A 41 -14.11 -14.39 -6.04
N ILE A 42 -14.70 -15.57 -5.81
CA ILE A 42 -13.94 -16.82 -5.72
C ILE A 42 -13.24 -17.15 -7.06
N GLU A 43 -13.90 -16.95 -8.20
CA GLU A 43 -13.32 -17.20 -9.52
C GLU A 43 -12.14 -16.28 -9.81
N LEU A 44 -12.22 -15.02 -9.41
CA LEU A 44 -11.11 -14.07 -9.48
C LEU A 44 -9.96 -14.49 -8.55
N LEU A 45 -10.24 -14.84 -7.29
CA LEU A 45 -9.22 -15.22 -6.33
C LEU A 45 -8.51 -16.56 -6.64
N LYS A 46 -9.09 -17.39 -7.50
CA LYS A 46 -8.42 -18.58 -8.06
C LYS A 46 -7.35 -18.23 -9.07
N ILE A 47 -7.41 -17.05 -9.68
CA ILE A 47 -6.35 -16.54 -10.57
C ILE A 47 -5.21 -15.99 -9.71
N GLN A 48 -5.55 -15.10 -8.76
CA GLN A 48 -4.62 -14.61 -7.75
C GLN A 48 -5.35 -14.37 -6.43
N ASN A 49 -4.86 -14.98 -5.34
CA ASN A 49 -5.52 -14.92 -4.04
C ASN A 49 -5.19 -13.63 -3.30
N GLY A 50 -5.88 -12.55 -3.67
CA GLY A 50 -5.64 -11.19 -3.17
C GLY A 50 -4.59 -10.48 -4.02
N GLY A 51 -4.23 -9.26 -3.61
CA GLY A 51 -3.19 -8.48 -4.28
C GLY A 51 -3.70 -7.22 -4.95
N TYR A 52 -2.77 -6.47 -5.51
CA TYR A 52 -3.02 -5.19 -6.17
C TYR A 52 -3.73 -5.36 -7.52
N LEU A 53 -4.72 -4.51 -7.77
CA LEU A 53 -5.49 -4.48 -9.02
C LEU A 53 -4.83 -3.54 -10.02
N LYS A 54 -4.83 -3.95 -11.30
CA LYS A 54 -4.43 -3.10 -12.43
C LYS A 54 -5.48 -2.03 -12.72
N TYR A 55 -6.74 -2.46 -12.76
CA TYR A 55 -7.88 -1.56 -12.86
C TYR A 55 -8.35 -1.27 -11.43
N ASN A 56 -7.86 -0.18 -10.84
CA ASN A 56 -7.99 0.10 -9.41
C ASN A 56 -8.94 1.26 -9.07
N ALA A 57 -9.83 1.66 -9.97
CA ALA A 57 -10.82 2.70 -9.70
C ALA A 57 -12.24 2.27 -10.06
N LEU A 58 -13.21 2.72 -9.26
CA LEU A 58 -14.64 2.55 -9.51
C LEU A 58 -15.32 3.90 -9.68
N PRO A 59 -16.12 4.12 -10.74
CA PRO A 59 -16.80 5.39 -10.96
C PRO A 59 -17.99 5.54 -10.00
N VAL A 60 -18.13 6.72 -9.40
CA VAL A 60 -19.29 7.09 -8.57
C VAL A 60 -19.80 8.48 -8.91
N SER A 61 -21.08 8.73 -8.61
CA SER A 61 -21.73 10.03 -8.86
C SER A 61 -21.78 10.93 -7.61
N PHE A 62 -20.99 10.62 -6.60
CA PHE A 62 -20.94 11.34 -5.32
C PHE A 62 -19.51 11.58 -4.87
N LYS A 63 -19.31 12.66 -4.12
CA LYS A 63 -18.04 12.99 -3.48
C LYS A 63 -17.81 12.17 -2.22
N ASN A 64 -16.60 11.65 -2.06
CA ASN A 64 -16.08 11.05 -0.83
C ASN A 64 -14.99 11.96 -0.22
N SER A 65 -14.29 11.49 0.81
CA SER A 65 -13.32 12.30 1.54
C SER A 65 -12.08 12.70 0.73
N TYR A 66 -11.76 11.98 -0.35
CA TYR A 66 -10.54 12.19 -1.15
C TYR A 66 -10.79 12.45 -2.65
N ALA A 67 -11.95 12.09 -3.18
CA ALA A 67 -12.27 12.16 -4.60
C ALA A 67 -13.71 12.64 -4.87
N ASP A 68 -13.90 13.27 -6.03
CA ASP A 68 -15.17 13.85 -6.43
C ASP A 68 -16.10 12.86 -7.16
N ASP A 69 -15.54 11.84 -7.81
CA ASP A 69 -16.23 11.01 -8.80
C ASP A 69 -15.76 9.55 -8.87
N HIS A 70 -14.85 9.11 -8.00
CA HIS A 70 -14.35 7.73 -8.01
C HIS A 70 -14.00 7.23 -6.61
N ILE A 71 -13.88 5.90 -6.51
CA ILE A 71 -13.35 5.19 -5.35
C ILE A 71 -12.12 4.42 -5.81
N ALA A 72 -10.99 4.63 -5.13
CA ALA A 72 -9.80 3.80 -5.29
C ALA A 72 -10.02 2.42 -4.64
N VAL A 73 -9.64 1.37 -5.37
CA VAL A 73 -9.68 -0.04 -4.96
C VAL A 73 -8.33 -0.64 -5.35
N ASP A 74 -7.28 -0.24 -4.63
CA ASP A 74 -5.90 -0.57 -4.99
C ASP A 74 -5.60 -2.07 -4.93
N PHE A 75 -6.24 -2.78 -4.02
CA PHE A 75 -6.05 -4.21 -3.82
C PHE A 75 -7.35 -4.91 -3.43
N LEU A 76 -7.38 -6.23 -3.58
CA LEU A 76 -8.39 -7.08 -2.96
C LEU A 76 -7.78 -7.92 -1.85
N PHE A 77 -8.53 -8.11 -0.78
CA PHE A 77 -8.21 -9.13 0.20
C PHE A 77 -8.36 -10.51 -0.41
N GLY A 78 -7.41 -11.39 -0.11
CA GLY A 78 -7.52 -12.81 -0.43
C GLY A 78 -8.20 -13.60 0.69
N ILE A 79 -8.28 -14.91 0.49
CA ILE A 79 -8.86 -15.86 1.45
C ILE A 79 -7.75 -16.80 1.93
N LYS A 80 -7.32 -16.61 3.18
CA LYS A 80 -6.57 -17.56 4.00
C LYS A 80 -6.88 -17.35 5.47
N GLU A 81 -6.74 -18.42 6.25
CA GLU A 81 -6.92 -18.36 7.69
C GLU A 81 -6.00 -17.29 8.31
N ASN A 82 -6.58 -16.47 9.19
CA ASN A 82 -5.91 -15.34 9.86
C ASN A 82 -5.58 -14.13 8.97
N GLU A 83 -6.07 -14.06 7.73
CA GLU A 83 -5.97 -12.86 6.89
C GLU A 83 -7.19 -11.92 7.06
N GLU A 84 -7.18 -10.80 6.34
CA GLU A 84 -8.07 -9.64 6.53
C GLU A 84 -9.55 -10.01 6.46
N ILE A 85 -9.93 -10.89 5.54
CA ILE A 85 -11.34 -11.28 5.37
C ILE A 85 -11.90 -11.92 6.65
N TYR A 86 -11.11 -12.71 7.38
CA TYR A 86 -11.49 -13.29 8.68
C TYR A 86 -11.55 -12.25 9.80
N LYS A 87 -10.80 -11.14 9.64
CA LYS A 87 -10.76 -10.01 10.56
C LYS A 87 -11.78 -8.94 10.22
N SER A 88 -12.59 -9.07 9.15
CA SER A 88 -13.57 -8.05 8.70
C SER A 88 -14.30 -7.35 9.83
N LYS A 89 -14.90 -8.13 10.74
CA LYS A 89 -15.65 -7.58 11.88
C LYS A 89 -14.74 -6.84 12.86
N TYR A 90 -13.54 -7.34 13.13
CA TYR A 90 -12.58 -6.66 13.99
C TYR A 90 -12.18 -5.32 13.37
N LEU A 91 -11.75 -5.33 12.10
CA LEU A 91 -11.32 -4.16 11.35
C LEU A 91 -12.39 -3.06 11.32
N LEU A 92 -13.63 -3.42 10.97
CA LEU A 92 -14.75 -2.48 10.95
C LEU A 92 -15.05 -1.90 12.35
N ASN A 93 -14.96 -2.71 13.41
CA ASN A 93 -15.23 -2.25 14.77
C ASN A 93 -14.17 -1.26 15.28
N GLU A 94 -12.91 -1.38 14.88
CA GLU A 94 -11.86 -0.41 15.23
C GLU A 94 -12.22 1.01 14.74
N TRP A 95 -12.96 1.09 13.66
CA TRP A 95 -13.46 2.33 13.05
C TRP A 95 -14.91 2.67 13.42
N GLY A 96 -15.47 2.00 14.43
CA GLY A 96 -16.80 2.29 14.95
C GLY A 96 -17.96 1.77 14.10
N ILE A 97 -17.70 1.02 13.03
CA ILE A 97 -18.71 0.40 12.16
C ILE A 97 -19.17 -0.91 12.81
N LYS A 98 -20.48 -1.02 13.10
CA LYS A 98 -21.05 -2.10 13.92
C LYS A 98 -21.92 -3.09 13.13
N GLU A 99 -22.10 -2.82 11.84
CA GLU A 99 -22.84 -3.66 10.91
C GLU A 99 -22.19 -5.05 10.80
N LYS A 100 -22.95 -6.08 11.21
CA LYS A 100 -22.46 -7.47 11.28
C LYS A 100 -22.56 -8.22 9.96
N ASP A 101 -23.39 -7.71 9.05
CA ASP A 101 -23.66 -8.30 7.74
C ASP A 101 -22.72 -7.72 6.66
N PHE A 102 -21.61 -7.09 7.08
CA PHE A 102 -20.55 -6.60 6.20
C PHE A 102 -19.34 -7.51 6.27
N VAL A 103 -18.77 -7.82 5.11
CA VAL A 103 -17.49 -8.51 4.96
C VAL A 103 -16.58 -7.62 4.13
N THR A 104 -15.42 -7.26 4.66
CA THR A 104 -14.47 -6.37 3.97
C THR A 104 -13.74 -7.15 2.88
N ILE A 105 -13.65 -6.56 1.69
CA ILE A 105 -12.93 -7.13 0.54
C ILE A 105 -11.81 -6.22 0.03
N SER A 106 -11.78 -4.96 0.47
CA SER A 106 -10.71 -4.00 0.21
C SER A 106 -10.84 -2.82 1.18
N GLY A 107 -9.79 -2.01 1.25
CA GLY A 107 -9.72 -0.78 2.01
C GLY A 107 -8.92 -0.90 3.30
N GLU A 108 -8.60 0.24 3.85
CA GLU A 108 -7.85 0.38 5.08
C GLU A 108 -8.32 1.63 5.83
N GLY A 109 -8.19 1.58 7.15
CA GLY A 109 -8.39 2.74 7.99
C GLY A 109 -9.76 3.41 7.81
N HIS A 110 -9.73 4.60 7.20
CA HIS A 110 -10.87 5.49 7.07
C HIS A 110 -11.90 5.06 6.01
N THR A 111 -11.53 4.19 5.07
CA THR A 111 -12.40 3.82 3.95
C THR A 111 -12.40 2.31 3.69
N TRP A 112 -13.59 1.75 3.44
CA TRP A 112 -13.77 0.30 3.28
C TRP A 112 -14.68 -0.02 2.09
N LEU A 113 -14.32 -1.08 1.36
CA LEU A 113 -15.19 -1.71 0.39
C LEU A 113 -15.67 -3.05 0.96
N VAL A 114 -16.99 -3.22 1.05
CA VAL A 114 -17.60 -4.38 1.72
C VAL A 114 -18.62 -5.08 0.83
N LEU A 115 -18.69 -6.40 0.99
CA LEU A 115 -19.84 -7.20 0.61
C LEU A 115 -20.94 -6.97 1.64
N ASP A 116 -22.06 -6.41 1.19
CA ASP A 116 -23.22 -6.03 2.00
C ASP A 116 -24.33 -7.09 1.92
N TYR A 117 -24.40 -7.92 2.96
CA TYR A 117 -25.38 -9.00 3.07
C TYR A 117 -26.67 -8.58 3.79
N ARG A 118 -26.88 -7.29 4.09
CA ARG A 118 -28.06 -6.83 4.87
C ARG A 118 -29.38 -7.18 4.19
N LYS A 119 -29.40 -7.23 2.85
CA LYS A 119 -30.62 -7.53 2.06
C LYS A 119 -30.67 -8.96 1.55
N ASN A 120 -29.54 -9.51 1.10
CA ASN A 120 -29.47 -10.80 0.45
C ASN A 120 -28.20 -11.54 0.92
N LYS A 121 -28.39 -12.78 1.37
CA LYS A 121 -27.31 -13.62 1.90
C LYS A 121 -26.54 -14.40 0.83
N ASP A 122 -27.12 -14.53 -0.36
CA ASP A 122 -26.56 -15.32 -1.46
C ASP A 122 -25.94 -14.45 -2.56
N GLU A 123 -26.33 -13.18 -2.64
CA GLU A 123 -25.82 -12.21 -3.63
C GLU A 123 -25.72 -10.83 -2.95
N PRO A 124 -24.58 -10.52 -2.30
CA PRO A 124 -24.40 -9.26 -1.59
C PRO A 124 -24.28 -8.07 -2.56
N GLU A 125 -24.75 -6.91 -2.11
CA GLU A 125 -24.47 -5.63 -2.77
C GLU A 125 -23.01 -5.22 -2.46
N ILE A 126 -22.42 -4.34 -3.28
CA ILE A 126 -21.12 -3.73 -2.99
C ILE A 126 -21.37 -2.38 -2.35
N THR A 127 -20.84 -2.19 -1.13
CA THR A 127 -21.02 -0.97 -0.35
C THR A 127 -19.67 -0.34 -0.05
N PHE A 128 -19.57 0.96 -0.28
CA PHE A 128 -18.45 1.80 0.14
C PHE A 128 -18.76 2.50 1.45
N ILE A 129 -17.80 2.51 2.36
CA ILE A 129 -17.88 3.16 3.66
C ILE A 129 -16.77 4.20 3.75
N ASP A 130 -17.14 5.42 4.09
CA ASP A 130 -16.24 6.54 4.32
C ASP A 130 -16.51 7.08 5.73
N THR A 131 -15.56 6.85 6.63
CA THR A 131 -15.70 7.20 8.04
C THR A 131 -15.41 8.67 8.33
N GLU A 132 -14.62 9.35 7.50
CA GLU A 132 -14.34 10.78 7.65
C GLU A 132 -15.61 11.59 7.33
N GLU A 133 -16.31 11.20 6.27
CA GLU A 133 -17.58 11.80 5.87
C GLU A 133 -18.79 11.22 6.62
N ASN A 134 -18.60 10.16 7.41
CA ASN A 134 -19.67 9.38 8.05
C ASN A 134 -20.74 8.91 7.03
N LYS A 135 -20.30 8.41 5.87
CA LYS A 135 -21.16 7.95 4.78
C LYS A 135 -21.02 6.45 4.53
N THR A 136 -22.13 5.84 4.15
CA THR A 136 -22.20 4.44 3.72
C THR A 136 -23.10 4.36 2.49
N SER A 137 -22.54 4.00 1.36
CA SER A 137 -23.17 4.08 0.05
C SER A 137 -23.11 2.72 -0.66
N VAL A 138 -24.26 2.17 -1.01
CA VAL A 138 -24.32 1.04 -1.94
C VAL A 138 -23.93 1.54 -3.33
N ILE A 139 -22.88 0.97 -3.93
CA ILE A 139 -22.32 1.42 -5.21
C ILE A 139 -22.66 0.48 -6.37
N PHE A 140 -22.70 -0.84 -6.14
CA PHE A 140 -23.07 -1.84 -7.15
C PHE A 140 -23.99 -2.91 -6.55
N LYS A 141 -24.78 -3.57 -7.39
CA LYS A 141 -25.75 -4.60 -6.96
C LYS A 141 -25.11 -5.97 -6.79
N THR A 142 -24.04 -6.25 -7.52
CA THR A 142 -23.33 -7.52 -7.47
C THR A 142 -21.82 -7.29 -7.56
N PHE A 143 -21.04 -8.28 -7.16
CA PHE A 143 -19.58 -8.26 -7.33
C PHE A 143 -19.18 -8.22 -8.81
N ASN A 144 -19.90 -8.95 -9.68
CA ASN A 144 -19.63 -8.92 -11.12
C ASN A 144 -19.80 -7.51 -11.70
N GLU A 145 -20.85 -6.78 -11.30
CA GLU A 145 -21.07 -5.41 -11.74
C GLU A 145 -19.93 -4.48 -11.32
N MET A 146 -19.36 -4.68 -10.11
CA MET A 146 -18.18 -3.94 -9.67
C MET A 146 -16.97 -4.22 -10.57
N ILE A 147 -16.65 -5.49 -10.83
CA ILE A 147 -15.50 -5.86 -11.69
C ILE A 147 -15.67 -5.30 -13.11
N GLU A 148 -16.86 -5.37 -13.69
CA GLU A 148 -17.14 -4.83 -15.03
C GLU A 148 -17.01 -3.30 -15.12
N ASN A 149 -17.04 -2.60 -13.98
CA ASN A 149 -16.89 -1.15 -13.89
C ASN A 149 -15.53 -0.70 -13.34
N LEU A 150 -14.62 -1.63 -13.02
CA LEU A 150 -13.25 -1.26 -12.72
C LEU A 150 -12.62 -0.62 -13.96
N TYR A 151 -11.91 0.47 -13.74
CA TYR A 151 -11.11 1.11 -14.76
C TYR A 151 -9.76 1.48 -14.19
N GLU A 152 -8.79 1.60 -15.08
CA GLU A 152 -7.49 2.16 -14.76
C GLU A 152 -7.75 3.66 -14.81
N PRO A 153 -7.68 4.37 -13.67
CA PRO A 153 -7.73 5.81 -13.72
C PRO A 153 -6.66 6.25 -14.72
N PRO A 154 -6.91 7.26 -15.57
CA PRO A 154 -5.84 7.80 -16.38
C PRO A 154 -4.67 8.01 -15.44
N THR A 155 -3.48 7.54 -15.82
CA THR A 155 -2.24 7.74 -15.07
C THR A 155 -2.04 9.25 -14.96
N GLU A 156 -2.72 9.86 -14.02
CA GLU A 156 -2.25 11.02 -13.32
C GLU A 156 -1.02 10.48 -12.64
N ASP A 157 0.13 10.77 -13.26
CA ASP A 157 1.46 10.42 -12.81
C ASP A 157 1.44 10.39 -11.29
N LEU A 158 1.56 9.19 -10.68
CA LEU A 158 1.51 8.92 -9.23
C LEU A 158 2.61 9.65 -8.44
N SER A 159 3.22 10.69 -9.03
CA SER A 159 3.66 11.89 -8.33
C SER A 159 2.56 12.39 -7.40
N VAL A 160 2.54 11.78 -6.21
CA VAL A 160 1.70 12.14 -5.08
C VAL A 160 1.66 13.66 -4.96
N TYR A 161 0.43 14.19 -4.92
CA TYR A 161 0.14 15.59 -4.67
C TYR A 161 0.72 16.03 -3.31
N ILE A 162 1.98 16.47 -3.31
CA ILE A 162 2.51 17.39 -2.31
C ILE A 162 2.49 18.77 -2.97
N GLY A 163 1.46 19.57 -2.64
CA GLY A 163 1.42 20.99 -3.01
C GLY A 163 1.04 21.34 -4.46
N GLY A 164 0.42 20.42 -5.22
CA GLY A 164 -0.20 20.76 -6.52
C GLY A 164 0.78 20.88 -7.70
N TYR A 165 1.91 20.17 -7.65
CA TYR A 165 2.82 20.01 -8.79
C TYR A 165 2.96 18.52 -9.12
N GLU A 166 2.86 18.20 -10.41
CA GLU A 166 3.29 16.93 -11.01
C GLU A 166 4.82 16.83 -10.83
N LEU A 167 5.29 15.90 -10.00
CA LEU A 167 6.72 15.76 -9.66
C LEU A 167 7.23 14.38 -10.12
N SER A 168 7.75 14.33 -11.35
CA SER A 168 8.40 13.13 -11.90
C SER A 168 9.64 12.72 -11.08
N VAL A 169 10.12 11.48 -11.27
CA VAL A 169 11.37 10.99 -10.66
C VAL A 169 12.55 11.92 -10.96
N GLU A 170 12.60 12.50 -12.16
CA GLU A 170 13.61 13.49 -12.54
C GLU A 170 13.51 14.76 -11.69
N ARG A 171 12.30 15.19 -11.35
CA ARG A 171 12.13 16.34 -10.46
C ARG A 171 12.49 16.00 -9.02
N ALA A 172 12.16 14.81 -8.54
CA ALA A 172 12.60 14.33 -7.22
C ALA A 172 14.13 14.28 -7.13
N LYS A 173 14.81 13.80 -8.18
CA LYS A 173 16.28 13.85 -8.34
C LYS A 173 16.83 15.27 -8.24
N GLU A 174 16.17 16.25 -8.85
CA GLU A 174 16.58 17.66 -8.76
C GLU A 174 16.31 18.26 -7.37
N LEU A 175 15.20 17.90 -6.74
CA LEU A 175 14.84 18.33 -5.38
C LEU A 175 15.85 17.82 -4.34
N CYS A 176 16.32 16.57 -4.44
CA CYS A 176 17.38 16.02 -3.59
C CYS A 176 18.71 16.79 -3.66
N LYS A 177 18.94 17.58 -4.71
CA LYS A 177 20.14 18.42 -4.90
C LYS A 177 19.95 19.84 -4.39
N SER A 178 18.76 20.18 -3.88
CA SER A 178 18.47 21.51 -3.38
C SER A 178 19.33 21.85 -2.16
N LYS A 179 19.46 23.16 -1.91
CA LYS A 179 20.01 23.67 -0.65
C LYS A 179 18.91 23.97 0.37
N ASP A 180 17.66 23.96 -0.08
CA ASP A 180 16.51 24.14 0.78
C ASP A 180 16.16 22.82 1.47
N THR A 181 15.89 22.89 2.77
CA THR A 181 15.63 21.71 3.58
C THR A 181 14.32 21.04 3.20
N GLU A 182 13.27 21.82 2.97
CA GLU A 182 11.94 21.31 2.63
C GLU A 182 11.96 20.66 1.25
N GLU A 183 12.56 21.35 0.25
CA GLU A 183 12.71 20.78 -1.08
C GLU A 183 13.52 19.46 -1.07
N THR A 184 14.57 19.37 -0.27
CA THR A 184 15.38 18.14 -0.19
C THR A 184 14.58 16.99 0.44
N LEU A 185 13.81 17.27 1.50
CA LEU A 185 12.96 16.29 2.16
C LEU A 185 11.86 15.79 1.21
N ASP A 186 11.23 16.69 0.47
CA ASP A 186 10.25 16.35 -0.55
C ASP A 186 10.87 15.47 -1.63
N GLY A 187 12.08 15.82 -2.10
CA GLY A 187 12.80 15.02 -3.09
C GLY A 187 13.05 13.58 -2.63
N ILE A 188 13.49 13.40 -1.37
CA ILE A 188 13.72 12.07 -0.78
C ILE A 188 12.39 11.29 -0.71
N SER A 189 11.33 11.92 -0.19
CA SER A 189 10.03 11.28 -0.02
C SER A 189 9.42 10.87 -1.36
N ILE A 190 9.38 11.78 -2.32
CA ILE A 190 8.79 11.55 -3.65
C ILE A 190 9.55 10.44 -4.37
N TRP A 191 10.89 10.47 -4.34
CA TRP A 191 11.67 9.43 -5.00
C TRP A 191 11.48 8.07 -4.31
N GLY A 192 11.48 8.02 -2.97
CA GLY A 192 11.20 6.80 -2.23
C GLY A 192 9.86 6.16 -2.59
N CYS A 193 8.79 6.96 -2.66
CA CYS A 193 7.45 6.50 -3.03
C CYS A 193 7.31 6.11 -4.51
N SER A 194 8.24 6.49 -5.37
CA SER A 194 8.15 6.17 -6.80
C SER A 194 8.54 4.73 -7.15
N TYR A 195 9.24 4.03 -6.24
CA TYR A 195 9.83 2.69 -6.45
C TYR A 195 10.72 2.56 -7.71
N LYS A 196 11.18 3.68 -8.28
CA LYS A 196 12.02 3.75 -9.48
C LYS A 196 13.46 4.13 -9.12
N ASP A 197 14.43 3.56 -9.85
CA ASP A 197 15.86 3.85 -9.71
C ASP A 197 16.38 3.74 -8.26
N LEU A 198 15.87 2.77 -7.48
CA LEU A 198 16.11 2.67 -6.03
C LEU A 198 17.59 2.50 -5.63
N THR A 199 18.41 1.90 -6.49
CA THR A 199 19.88 1.85 -6.30
C THR A 199 20.53 3.22 -6.43
N GLU A 200 20.03 4.07 -7.34
CA GLU A 200 20.48 5.45 -7.51
C GLU A 200 19.99 6.33 -6.35
N LEU A 201 18.75 6.11 -5.88
CA LEU A 201 18.24 6.74 -4.66
C LEU A 201 19.15 6.39 -3.48
N ALA A 202 19.43 5.12 -3.21
CA ALA A 202 20.30 4.70 -2.11
C ALA A 202 21.70 5.34 -2.19
N SER A 203 22.27 5.44 -3.39
CA SER A 203 23.54 6.14 -3.62
C SER A 203 23.46 7.64 -3.31
N THR A 204 22.33 8.27 -3.66
CA THR A 204 22.04 9.68 -3.36
C THR A 204 21.86 9.91 -1.86
N LEU A 205 21.13 9.03 -1.16
CA LEU A 205 20.97 9.09 0.29
C LEU A 205 22.32 8.97 1.02
N ILE A 206 23.20 8.08 0.56
CA ILE A 206 24.59 7.99 1.06
C ILE A 206 25.32 9.32 0.88
N MET A 207 25.24 9.93 -0.31
CA MET A 207 25.89 11.22 -0.57
C MET A 207 25.33 12.33 0.34
N ILE A 208 24.01 12.36 0.55
CA ILE A 208 23.35 13.30 1.45
C ILE A 208 23.86 13.11 2.88
N LEU A 209 23.94 11.85 3.34
CA LEU A 209 24.47 11.51 4.66
C LEU A 209 25.94 11.95 4.84
N GLU A 210 26.75 11.93 3.78
CA GLU A 210 28.15 12.38 3.81
C GLU A 210 28.31 13.91 3.78
N THR A 211 27.39 14.63 3.14
CA THR A 211 27.64 16.02 2.71
C THR A 211 26.71 17.06 3.34
N ASN A 212 25.53 16.66 3.80
CA ASN A 212 24.53 17.56 4.36
C ASN A 212 24.59 17.55 5.89
N SER A 213 24.54 18.69 6.58
CA SER A 213 24.58 18.73 8.06
C SER A 213 23.22 19.02 8.70
N ASP A 214 22.16 19.15 7.92
CA ASP A 214 20.80 19.35 8.43
C ASP A 214 20.29 18.07 9.09
N LYS A 215 19.84 18.19 10.34
CA LYS A 215 19.40 17.06 11.15
C LYS A 215 18.23 16.31 10.50
N TYR A 216 17.24 17.03 9.97
CA TYR A 216 16.02 16.42 9.43
C TYR A 216 16.30 15.67 8.13
N ILE A 217 17.16 16.24 7.28
CA ILE A 217 17.62 15.59 6.05
C ILE A 217 18.41 14.32 6.38
N GLN A 218 19.33 14.40 7.34
CA GLN A 218 20.12 13.26 7.79
C GLN A 218 19.24 12.13 8.35
N GLU A 219 18.24 12.48 9.15
CA GLU A 219 17.27 11.55 9.70
C GLU A 219 16.49 10.84 8.59
N SER A 220 15.84 11.61 7.70
CA SER A 220 15.07 11.09 6.57
C SER A 220 15.92 10.21 5.66
N ALA A 221 17.13 10.64 5.32
CA ALA A 221 18.04 9.87 4.48
C ALA A 221 18.48 8.56 5.14
N SER A 222 18.70 8.56 6.47
CA SER A 222 19.09 7.36 7.21
C SER A 222 17.97 6.31 7.24
N GLN A 223 16.73 6.74 7.51
CA GLN A 223 15.56 5.87 7.59
C GLN A 223 15.25 5.25 6.23
N ASN A 224 15.15 6.08 5.18
CA ASN A 224 14.89 5.60 3.82
C ASN A 224 15.98 4.64 3.34
N LEU A 225 17.26 4.94 3.58
CA LEU A 225 18.36 4.07 3.16
C LEU A 225 18.29 2.70 3.84
N VAL A 226 18.00 2.65 5.15
CA VAL A 226 17.85 1.38 5.87
C VAL A 226 16.63 0.62 5.39
N GLN A 227 15.49 1.30 5.19
CA GLN A 227 14.28 0.69 4.66
C GLN A 227 14.50 0.04 3.29
N LEU A 228 15.21 0.71 2.38
CA LEU A 228 15.57 0.15 1.07
C LEU A 228 16.40 -1.13 1.18
N ILE A 229 17.33 -1.20 2.15
CA ILE A 229 18.19 -2.38 2.34
C ILE A 229 17.43 -3.50 3.05
N THR A 230 16.74 -3.20 4.16
CA THR A 230 16.07 -4.22 4.98
C THR A 230 14.80 -4.75 4.32
N GLY A 231 14.20 -3.98 3.41
CA GLY A 231 13.13 -4.43 2.52
C GLY A 231 13.64 -5.15 1.26
N GLU A 232 14.96 -5.41 1.17
CA GLU A 232 15.61 -6.10 0.05
C GLU A 232 15.46 -5.43 -1.33
N PHE A 233 14.99 -4.17 -1.38
CA PHE A 233 14.94 -3.36 -2.61
C PHE A 233 16.34 -3.02 -3.13
N VAL A 234 17.34 -2.96 -2.24
CA VAL A 234 18.75 -2.74 -2.59
C VAL A 234 19.62 -3.80 -1.94
N THR A 235 20.12 -4.72 -2.75
CA THR A 235 20.98 -5.85 -2.34
C THR A 235 22.46 -5.67 -2.69
N ASP A 236 22.84 -4.50 -3.23
CA ASP A 236 24.23 -4.19 -3.59
C ASP A 236 25.13 -4.15 -2.35
N GLU A 237 26.08 -5.09 -2.26
CA GLU A 237 26.97 -5.21 -1.11
C GLU A 237 27.81 -3.95 -0.83
N ILE A 238 28.18 -3.20 -1.88
CA ILE A 238 28.99 -1.99 -1.74
C ILE A 238 28.16 -0.90 -1.07
N ILE A 239 26.90 -0.76 -1.49
CA ILE A 239 25.95 0.17 -0.87
C ILE A 239 25.70 -0.21 0.58
N ILE A 240 25.43 -1.49 0.88
CA ILE A 240 25.18 -1.97 2.24
C ILE A 240 26.39 -1.69 3.15
N LYS A 241 27.61 -1.99 2.69
CA LYS A 241 28.85 -1.72 3.44
C LYS A 241 29.06 -0.23 3.71
N LYS A 242 28.74 0.63 2.73
CA LYS A 242 28.83 2.10 2.89
C LYS A 242 27.79 2.64 3.86
N ALA A 243 26.54 2.18 3.75
CA ALA A 243 25.46 2.55 4.67
C ALA A 243 25.84 2.20 6.11
N LEU A 244 26.34 0.99 6.33
CA LEU A 244 26.79 0.55 7.65
C LEU A 244 27.90 1.44 8.22
N LEU A 245 28.89 1.77 7.41
CA LEU A 245 30.02 2.62 7.82
C LEU A 245 29.56 4.03 8.23
N ILE A 246 28.75 4.68 7.39
CA ILE A 246 28.28 6.05 7.61
C ILE A 246 27.40 6.13 8.84
N LEU A 247 26.38 5.28 8.95
CA LEU A 247 25.44 5.29 10.06
C LEU A 247 26.14 4.94 11.40
N GLY A 248 27.14 4.06 11.33
CA GLY A 248 27.96 3.71 12.49
C GLY A 248 28.90 4.82 12.97
N SER A 249 29.30 5.74 12.09
CA SER A 249 30.31 6.77 12.37
C SER A 249 29.80 7.96 13.20
N VAL A 250 28.48 8.11 13.34
CA VAL A 250 27.87 9.27 14.01
C VAL A 250 28.10 9.22 15.53
N GLU A 251 28.37 10.36 16.19
CA GLU A 251 28.56 10.41 17.65
C GLU A 251 27.25 10.16 18.42
N ASP A 252 27.37 9.58 19.63
CA ASP A 252 26.22 9.31 20.49
C ASP A 252 25.68 10.61 21.12
N SER A 253 24.47 10.99 20.73
CA SER A 253 23.76 12.16 21.24
C SER A 253 22.26 12.05 21.00
N GLU A 254 21.46 12.80 21.75
CA GLU A 254 20.00 12.92 21.56
C GLU A 254 19.63 13.47 20.17
N ILE A 255 20.56 14.17 19.52
CA ILE A 255 20.38 14.68 18.15
C ILE A 255 20.48 13.55 17.12
N ASN A 256 21.22 12.49 17.41
CA ASN A 256 21.56 11.42 16.47
C ASN A 256 20.85 10.09 16.79
N SER A 257 19.85 10.10 17.68
CA SER A 257 19.15 8.89 18.14
C SER A 257 18.57 8.09 16.99
N ASP A 258 17.98 8.77 16.00
CA ASP A 258 17.30 8.13 14.88
C ASP A 258 18.29 7.49 13.92
N ILE A 259 19.42 8.16 13.64
CA ILE A 259 20.50 7.59 12.82
C ILE A 259 21.12 6.37 13.51
N LYS A 260 21.25 6.39 14.85
CA LYS A 260 21.72 5.23 15.62
C LYS A 260 20.73 4.08 15.61
N TYR A 261 19.44 4.38 15.65
CA TYR A 261 18.39 3.38 15.49
C TYR A 261 18.47 2.73 14.10
N SER A 262 18.58 3.54 13.04
CA SER A 262 18.80 3.09 11.67
C SER A 262 20.04 2.19 11.56
N HIS A 263 21.18 2.60 12.14
CA HIS A 263 22.39 1.77 12.19
C HIS A 263 22.15 0.40 12.87
N LYS A 264 21.44 0.39 14.00
CA LYS A 264 21.12 -0.83 14.73
C LYS A 264 20.24 -1.77 13.91
N LEU A 265 19.20 -1.24 13.27
CA LEU A 265 18.32 -2.02 12.39
C LEU A 265 19.10 -2.69 11.26
N LEU A 266 19.99 -1.93 10.61
CA LEU A 266 20.84 -2.45 9.54
C LEU A 266 21.79 -3.55 10.05
N LEU A 267 22.42 -3.36 11.22
CA LEU A 267 23.25 -4.39 11.85
C LEU A 267 22.45 -5.67 12.17
N ASP A 268 21.25 -5.52 12.72
CA ASP A 268 20.39 -6.65 13.06
C ASP A 268 19.97 -7.44 11.81
N PHE A 269 19.69 -6.74 10.70
CA PHE A 269 19.40 -7.36 9.41
C PHE A 269 20.61 -8.14 8.85
N ILE A 270 21.79 -7.51 8.82
CA ILE A 270 23.03 -8.16 8.33
C ILE A 270 23.41 -9.37 9.17
N ASN A 271 23.16 -9.37 10.48
CA ASN A 271 23.50 -10.51 11.34
C ASN A 271 22.53 -11.70 11.20
N ARG A 272 21.36 -11.49 10.60
CA ARG A 272 20.34 -12.54 10.41
C ARG A 272 20.45 -13.26 9.06
N ASN A 273 21.13 -12.65 8.09
CA ASN A 273 21.27 -13.12 6.71
C ASN A 273 22.74 -13.40 6.38
#